data_AF-A0A4Q7ZA94-F1
#
_entry.id   AF-A0A4Q7ZA94-F1
#
_cell.length_a   1.000
_cell.length_b   1.000
_cell.length_c   1.000
_cell.angle_alpha   90.00
_cell.angle_beta   90.00
_cell.angle_gamma   90.00
#
_symmetry.space_group_name_H-M   'P 1'
#
loop_
_entity.id
_entity.type
_entity.pdbx_description
1 polymer ?
#
loop_
_entity_poly.entity_id
_entity_poly.type
_entity_poly.pdbx_seq_one_letter_code
_entity_poly.pdbx_strand_id
1 'polypeptide(L)'
;MKQLFDGFRSTSLEVLPNLKERYGLLLRRDLLSVQIIHNAGQVWVEYTVTDQDNYSFDNKKTVKRFCDLDNEAGDPHFSVNASIFENGRYLVEELPPTILAKMADIFDETAAAAITTYAKQG
;
A
#
# COMPACT_ATOMS: atom_id res chain seq x y z
N MET A 1 -20.25 -7.64 30.16
CA MET A 1 -19.10 -7.64 29.23
C MET A 1 -19.55 -7.19 27.84
N LYS A 2 -19.71 -5.88 27.66
CA LYS A 2 -19.90 -5.23 26.35
C LYS A 2 -19.06 -3.96 26.39
N GLN A 3 -18.42 -3.61 25.27
CA GLN A 3 -17.69 -2.35 25.03
C GLN A 3 -16.18 -2.28 25.34
N LEU A 4 -15.40 -3.34 25.12
CA LEU A 4 -13.93 -3.18 24.96
C LEU A 4 -13.48 -3.01 23.51
N PHE A 5 -14.38 -3.18 22.53
CA PHE A 5 -14.04 -3.18 21.10
C PHE A 5 -14.78 -2.13 20.26
N ASP A 6 -15.76 -1.40 20.80
CA ASP A 6 -16.55 -0.41 20.04
C ASP A 6 -15.76 0.85 19.63
N GLY A 7 -14.50 0.97 20.08
CA GLY A 7 -13.61 2.09 19.73
C GLY A 7 -12.34 1.68 18.98
N PHE A 8 -12.11 0.40 18.70
CA PHE A 8 -10.87 -0.04 18.04
C PHE A 8 -10.98 0.18 16.53
N ARG A 9 -10.73 1.40 16.08
CA ARG A 9 -10.43 1.67 14.67
C ARG A 9 -8.95 1.35 14.45
N SER A 10 -8.66 0.18 13.87
CA SER A 10 -7.29 -0.10 13.44
C SER A 10 -6.88 0.99 12.46
N THR A 11 -5.80 1.69 12.77
CA THR A 11 -5.23 2.74 11.91
C THR A 11 -4.17 2.18 10.98
N SER A 12 -3.78 0.92 11.13
CA SER A 12 -2.92 0.21 10.18
C SER A 12 -3.46 -1.16 9.80
N LEU A 13 -3.08 -1.63 8.61
CA LEU A 13 -3.41 -2.94 8.08
C LEU A 13 -2.24 -3.51 7.27
N GLU A 14 -1.74 -4.67 7.66
CA GLU A 14 -0.77 -5.44 6.87
C GLU A 14 -1.46 -6.06 5.65
N VAL A 15 -0.91 -5.81 4.46
CA VAL A 15 -1.50 -6.22 3.18
C VAL A 15 -0.55 -7.06 2.32
N LEU A 16 0.69 -7.29 2.76
CA LEU A 16 1.65 -8.11 2.01
C LEU A 16 1.14 -9.53 1.68
N PRO A 17 0.46 -10.28 2.59
CA PRO A 17 -0.07 -11.60 2.24
C PRO A 17 -1.02 -11.55 1.04
N ASN A 18 -1.98 -10.62 1.05
CA ASN A 18 -2.94 -10.44 -0.02
C ASN A 18 -2.26 -9.98 -1.32
N LEU A 19 -1.25 -9.10 -1.22
CA LEU A 19 -0.45 -8.70 -2.38
C LEU A 19 0.32 -9.88 -2.98
N LYS A 20 0.87 -10.79 -2.15
CA LYS A 20 1.58 -11.99 -2.61
C LYS A 20 0.66 -12.95 -3.34
N GLU A 21 -0.57 -13.13 -2.87
CA GLU A 21 -1.56 -13.98 -3.54
C GLU A 21 -1.89 -13.48 -4.95
N ARG A 22 -1.94 -12.16 -5.14
CA ARG A 22 -2.37 -11.55 -6.40
C ARG A 22 -1.23 -11.21 -7.36
N TYR A 23 -0.13 -10.69 -6.83
CA TYR A 23 0.97 -10.12 -7.59
C TYR A 23 2.31 -10.80 -7.30
N GLY A 24 2.33 -11.96 -6.64
CA GLY A 24 3.55 -12.56 -6.09
C GLY A 24 4.74 -12.69 -7.05
N LEU A 25 4.49 -12.89 -8.35
CA LEU A 25 5.53 -12.96 -9.38
C LEU A 25 6.12 -11.61 -9.80
N LEU A 26 5.40 -10.52 -9.51
CA LEU A 26 5.74 -9.14 -9.88
C LEU A 26 6.26 -8.32 -8.69
N LEU A 27 6.09 -8.81 -7.46
CA LEU A 27 6.58 -8.14 -6.26
C LEU A 27 8.08 -8.29 -6.11
N ARG A 28 8.72 -7.31 -5.46
CA ARG A 28 10.13 -7.44 -5.10
C ARG A 28 10.33 -8.64 -4.17
N ARG A 29 11.43 -9.37 -4.38
CA ARG A 29 11.77 -10.56 -3.60
C ARG A 29 12.26 -10.25 -2.19
N ASP A 30 12.79 -9.06 -1.98
CA ASP A 30 13.32 -8.57 -0.71
C ASP A 30 12.25 -7.90 0.17
N LEU A 31 10.98 -7.90 -0.26
CA LEU A 31 9.87 -7.29 0.45
C LEU A 31 9.47 -8.10 1.69
N LEU A 32 9.60 -7.50 2.87
CA LEU A 32 9.35 -8.12 4.18
C LEU A 32 7.98 -7.78 4.75
N SER A 33 7.52 -6.56 4.58
CA SER A 33 6.19 -6.11 5.03
C SER A 33 5.65 -5.00 4.13
N VAL A 34 4.32 -4.91 4.06
CA VAL A 34 3.59 -3.79 3.45
C VAL A 34 2.37 -3.51 4.29
N GLN A 35 2.26 -2.27 4.77
CA GLN A 35 1.17 -1.78 5.60
C GLN A 35 0.54 -0.55 4.99
N ILE A 36 -0.78 -0.50 5.10
CA ILE A 36 -1.55 0.71 4.86
C ILE A 36 -1.81 1.36 6.21
N ILE A 37 -1.69 2.67 6.28
CA ILE A 37 -1.89 3.44 7.51
C ILE A 37 -2.86 4.58 7.22
N HIS A 38 -3.93 4.66 8.00
CA HIS A 38 -4.79 5.83 8.09
C HIS A 38 -4.23 6.79 9.14
N ASN A 39 -3.83 7.98 8.71
CA ASN A 39 -3.34 9.01 9.61
C ASN A 39 -3.83 10.39 9.18
N ALA A 40 -4.48 11.11 10.09
CA ALA A 40 -4.91 12.50 9.92
C ALA A 40 -5.63 12.80 8.57
N GLY A 41 -6.57 11.93 8.16
CA GLY A 41 -7.30 12.12 6.90
C GLY A 41 -6.48 11.76 5.66
N GLN A 42 -5.42 10.97 5.80
CA GLN A 42 -4.57 10.51 4.70
C GLN A 42 -4.33 9.00 4.77
N VAL A 43 -4.10 8.42 3.61
CA VAL A 43 -3.59 7.05 3.45
C VAL A 43 -2.10 7.10 3.19
N TRP A 44 -1.37 6.34 3.98
CA TRP A 44 0.06 6.12 3.83
C TRP A 44 0.31 4.65 3.53
N VAL A 45 1.30 4.38 2.71
CA VAL A 45 1.84 3.05 2.49
C VAL A 45 3.22 3.00 3.09
N GLU A 46 3.41 2.03 3.97
CA GLU A 46 4.65 1.71 4.62
C GLU A 46 5.11 0.35 4.13
N TYR A 47 6.37 0.20 3.75
CA TYR A 47 6.92 -1.09 3.37
C TYR A 47 8.36 -1.23 3.82
N THR A 48 8.74 -2.48 4.07
CA THR A 48 10.09 -2.83 4.51
C THR A 48 10.73 -3.75 3.49
N VAL A 49 11.96 -3.46 3.09
CA VAL A 49 12.79 -4.34 2.26
C VAL A 49 14.07 -4.70 3.00
N THR A 50 14.63 -5.88 2.72
CA THR A 50 16.01 -6.20 3.13
C THR A 50 16.97 -5.35 2.30
N ASP A 51 17.84 -4.57 2.94
CA ASP A 51 18.92 -3.85 2.25
C ASP A 51 19.97 -4.87 1.80
N GLN A 52 20.02 -5.16 0.50
CA GLN A 52 21.02 -6.08 -0.06
C GLN A 52 22.26 -5.36 -0.58
N ASP A 53 22.24 -4.03 -0.67
CA ASP A 53 23.27 -3.25 -1.36
C ASP A 53 24.46 -2.89 -0.45
N ASN A 54 24.32 -3.02 0.88
CA ASN A 54 25.31 -2.54 1.85
C ASN A 54 26.05 -3.62 2.66
N TYR A 55 25.99 -4.91 2.29
CA TYR A 55 26.55 -6.01 3.10
C TYR A 55 26.07 -6.03 4.57
N SER A 56 24.99 -5.32 4.89
CA SER A 56 24.30 -5.40 6.18
C SER A 56 22.99 -6.14 5.99
N PHE A 57 22.56 -6.90 7.00
CA PHE A 57 21.22 -7.49 7.02
C PHE A 57 20.19 -6.49 7.56
N ASP A 58 20.39 -5.19 7.29
CA ASP A 58 19.50 -4.16 7.79
C ASP A 58 18.23 -4.10 6.96
N ASN A 59 17.14 -3.82 7.66
CA ASN A 59 15.83 -3.66 7.05
C ASN A 59 15.61 -2.18 6.76
N LYS A 60 15.40 -1.85 5.49
CA LYS A 60 15.07 -0.48 5.07
C LYS A 60 13.56 -0.30 5.08
N LYS A 61 13.10 0.58 5.97
CA LYS A 61 11.71 0.98 6.08
C LYS A 61 11.45 2.23 5.27
N THR A 62 10.44 2.19 4.39
CA THR A 62 10.01 3.32 3.57
C THR A 62 8.55 3.65 3.88
N VAL A 63 8.25 4.93 4.10
CA VAL A 63 6.90 5.43 4.35
C VAL A 63 6.58 6.47 3.30
N LYS A 64 5.49 6.28 2.55
CA LYS A 64 5.07 7.15 1.46
C LYS A 64 3.60 7.53 1.61
N ARG A 65 3.31 8.80 1.37
CA ARG A 65 1.93 9.27 1.25
C ARG A 65 1.34 8.71 -0.04
N PHE A 66 0.19 8.08 0.07
CA PHE A 66 -0.47 7.44 -1.07
C PHE A 66 -1.60 8.31 -1.63
N CYS A 67 -2.52 8.75 -0.76
CA CYS A 67 -3.56 9.72 -1.12
C CYS A 67 -4.11 10.44 0.11
N ASP A 68 -4.73 11.58 -0.12
CA ASP A 68 -5.57 12.25 0.87
C ASP A 68 -6.99 11.62 0.84
N LEU A 69 -7.62 11.46 2.00
CA LEU A 69 -8.97 10.88 2.15
C LEU A 69 -10.08 11.93 2.09
N ASP A 70 -9.74 13.20 2.29
CA ASP A 70 -10.65 14.34 2.20
C ASP A 70 -10.66 14.88 0.76
N ASN A 71 -11.80 14.74 0.10
CA ASN A 71 -11.98 14.88 -1.35
C ASN A 71 -12.02 16.34 -1.82
N GLU A 72 -10.97 16.76 -2.54
CA GLU A 72 -11.04 17.59 -3.76
C GLU A 72 -9.97 17.18 -4.80
N ALA A 73 -8.87 16.55 -4.37
CA ALA A 73 -7.81 15.96 -5.22
C ALA A 73 -7.55 14.46 -4.91
N GLY A 74 -8.40 13.83 -4.10
CA GLY A 74 -8.29 12.45 -3.64
C GLY A 74 -8.77 11.43 -4.67
N ASP A 75 -8.41 10.16 -4.47
CA ASP A 75 -8.94 9.08 -5.28
C ASP A 75 -10.37 8.75 -4.83
N PRO A 76 -11.37 8.70 -5.74
CA PRO A 76 -12.78 8.59 -5.36
C PRO A 76 -13.12 7.29 -4.61
N HIS A 77 -12.23 6.31 -4.63
CA HIS A 77 -12.45 5.01 -4.00
C HIS A 77 -11.88 4.91 -2.58
N PHE A 78 -11.06 5.87 -2.16
CA PHE A 78 -10.58 5.98 -0.78
C PHE A 78 -11.45 6.97 -0.02
N SER A 79 -11.93 6.59 1.15
CA SER A 79 -12.87 7.41 1.92
C SER A 79 -12.47 7.50 3.39
N VAL A 80 -12.56 8.71 3.97
CA VAL A 80 -12.45 8.93 5.43
C VAL A 80 -13.53 8.21 6.23
N ASN A 81 -14.68 7.93 5.60
CA ASN A 81 -15.80 7.25 6.23
C ASN A 81 -15.68 5.72 6.13
N ALA A 82 -14.78 5.22 5.27
CA ALA A 82 -14.50 3.80 5.14
C ALA A 82 -13.53 3.32 6.21
N SER A 83 -13.71 2.08 6.64
CA SER A 83 -12.76 1.38 7.52
C SER A 83 -11.44 1.13 6.79
N ILE A 84 -10.35 0.91 7.55
CA ILE A 84 -9.07 0.54 6.94
C ILE A 84 -9.12 -0.79 6.19
N PHE A 85 -10.03 -1.68 6.57
CA PHE A 85 -10.24 -2.95 5.86
C PHE A 85 -10.88 -2.72 4.49
N GLU A 86 -11.84 -1.81 4.38
CA GLU A 86 -12.46 -1.45 3.09
C GLU A 86 -11.46 -0.77 2.17
N ASN A 87 -10.72 0.23 2.68
CA ASN A 87 -9.66 0.89 1.92
C ASN A 87 -8.53 -0.08 1.55
N GLY A 88 -8.20 -1.02 2.43
CA GLY A 88 -7.19 -2.05 2.16
C GLY A 88 -7.63 -3.09 1.14
N ARG A 89 -8.89 -3.50 1.17
CA ARG A 89 -9.49 -4.37 0.16
C ARG A 89 -9.43 -3.70 -1.21
N TYR A 90 -9.85 -2.43 -1.29
CA TYR A 90 -9.75 -1.67 -2.53
C TYR A 90 -8.30 -1.60 -3.02
N LEU A 91 -7.35 -1.34 -2.12
CA LEU A 91 -5.94 -1.29 -2.44
C LEU A 91 -5.44 -2.61 -3.05
N VAL A 92 -5.81 -3.77 -2.52
CA VAL A 92 -5.26 -5.03 -3.02
C VAL A 92 -6.05 -5.59 -4.22
N GLU A 93 -7.38 -5.50 -4.17
CA GLU A 93 -8.29 -6.23 -5.06
C GLU A 93 -8.84 -5.38 -6.21
N GLU A 94 -8.93 -4.07 -6.04
CA GLU A 94 -9.68 -3.21 -6.97
C GLU A 94 -8.82 -2.08 -7.54
N LEU A 95 -7.53 -2.05 -7.20
CA LEU A 95 -6.61 -0.99 -7.60
C LEU A 95 -6.47 -0.88 -9.14
N PRO A 96 -6.91 0.23 -9.77
CA PRO A 96 -6.64 0.45 -11.18
C PRO A 96 -5.13 0.66 -11.43
N PRO A 97 -4.62 0.29 -12.62
CA PRO A 97 -3.20 0.37 -12.96
C PRO A 97 -2.56 1.76 -12.79
N THR A 98 -3.34 2.83 -12.99
CA THR A 98 -2.88 4.21 -12.84
C THR A 98 -2.55 4.58 -11.40
N ILE A 99 -3.25 4.00 -10.43
CA ILE A 99 -2.97 4.21 -9.00
C ILE A 99 -1.90 3.21 -8.52
N LEU A 100 -1.83 1.99 -9.09
CA LEU A 100 -0.75 1.04 -8.81
C LEU A 100 0.64 1.64 -9.07
N ALA A 101 0.76 2.58 -10.03
CA ALA A 101 1.99 3.30 -10.28
C ALA A 101 2.51 4.09 -9.06
N LYS A 102 1.63 4.55 -8.16
CA LYS A 102 2.03 5.19 -6.89
C LYS A 102 2.71 4.23 -5.92
N MET A 103 2.57 2.93 -6.16
CA MET A 103 3.19 1.84 -5.40
C MET A 103 4.19 1.05 -6.26
N ALA A 104 4.65 1.59 -7.39
CA ALA A 104 5.58 0.88 -8.27
C ALA A 104 6.84 0.37 -7.53
N ASP A 105 7.25 1.05 -6.45
CA ASP A 105 8.45 0.70 -5.67
C ASP A 105 8.38 -0.63 -4.91
N ILE A 106 7.19 -1.21 -4.73
CA ILE A 106 7.03 -2.54 -4.11
C ILE A 106 7.08 -3.68 -5.14
N PHE A 107 7.10 -3.35 -6.43
CA PHE A 107 7.23 -4.28 -7.53
C PHE A 107 8.69 -4.39 -7.99
N ASP A 108 9.04 -5.52 -8.61
CA ASP A 108 10.36 -5.67 -9.24
C ASP A 108 10.56 -4.61 -10.33
N GLU A 109 11.82 -4.38 -10.72
CA GLU A 109 12.16 -3.30 -11.65
C GLU A 109 11.43 -3.39 -13.00
N THR A 110 11.17 -4.61 -13.48
CA THR A 110 10.51 -4.83 -14.77
C THR A 110 9.02 -4.52 -14.67
N ALA A 111 8.38 -5.02 -13.62
CA ALA A 111 6.98 -4.76 -13.32
C ALA A 111 6.73 -3.29 -13.00
N ALA A 112 7.59 -2.66 -12.20
CA ALA A 112 7.53 -1.24 -11.87
C ALA A 112 7.61 -0.36 -13.14
N ALA A 113 8.52 -0.69 -14.07
CA ALA A 113 8.65 0.01 -15.33
C ALA A 113 7.40 -0.15 -16.22
N ALA A 114 6.83 -1.36 -16.29
CA ALA A 114 5.62 -1.64 -17.05
C ALA A 114 4.41 -0.88 -16.49
N ILE A 115 4.19 -0.93 -15.18
CA ILE A 115 3.10 -0.22 -14.48
C ILE A 115 3.22 1.29 -14.71
N THR A 116 4.41 1.85 -14.54
CA THR A 116 4.66 3.29 -14.73
C THR A 116 4.46 3.71 -16.19
N THR A 117 4.85 2.87 -17.14
CA THR A 117 4.66 3.14 -18.58
C THR A 117 3.19 3.14 -18.95
N TYR A 118 2.43 2.14 -18.47
CA TYR A 118 0.99 2.05 -18.69
C TYR A 118 0.27 3.29 -18.11
N ALA A 119 0.62 3.70 -16.90
CA ALA A 119 0.03 4.87 -16.26
C ALA A 119 0.32 6.20 -16.97
N LYS A 120 1.32 6.27 -17.85
CA LYS A 120 1.63 7.45 -18.68
C LYS A 120 0.88 7.47 -20.01
N GLN A 121 0.33 6.33 -20.44
CA GLN A 121 -0.36 6.17 -21.73
C GLN A 121 -1.88 6.29 -21.61
N GLY A 122 -2.44 6.11 -20.41
CA GLY A 122 -3.85 6.35 -20.08
C GLY A 122 -4.05 7.68 -19.38
#